data_AF-A0A5S3XSK3-F1
#
_entry.id   AF-A0A5S3XSK3-F1
#
_cell.length_a   1.000
_cell.length_b   1.000
_cell.length_c   1.000
_cell.angle_alpha   90.00
_cell.angle_beta   90.00
_cell.angle_gamma   90.00
#
_symmetry.space_group_name_H-M   'P 1'
#
loop_
_entity.id
_entity.type
_entity.pdbx_description
1 polymer ?
#
loop_
_entity_poly.entity_id
_entity_poly.type
_entity_poly.pdbx_seq_one_letter_code
_entity_poly.pdbx_strand_id
1 'polypeptide(L)'
;DADQQFTQVAENIVNYRQSISPYGKDNGVDGYLLEHLSAEFIEQKYQKNTQLLAELDAIDRDKLSEETRINLTILRGQGQNSGDENVFNAHYMPLTSEYGVHSSL
;
A
#
# COMPACT_ATOMS: atom_id res chain seq x y z
N ASP A 1 -13.12 2.21 20.22
CA ASP A 1 -12.94 0.75 20.12
C ASP A 1 -11.74 0.48 19.22
N ALA A 2 -10.82 -0.41 19.62
CA ALA A 2 -9.59 -0.67 18.88
C ALA A 2 -9.85 -1.37 17.53
N ASP A 3 -10.87 -2.23 17.49
CA ASP A 3 -11.29 -2.90 16.25
C ASP A 3 -11.87 -1.89 15.25
N GLN A 4 -12.69 -0.93 15.71
CA GLN A 4 -13.18 0.15 14.85
C GLN A 4 -12.06 1.04 14.32
N GLN A 5 -11.07 1.37 15.16
CA GLN A 5 -9.90 2.13 14.73
C GLN A 5 -9.12 1.38 13.66
N PHE A 6 -8.92 0.08 13.84
CA PHE A 6 -8.30 -0.77 12.82
C PHE A 6 -9.09 -0.74 11.51
N THR A 7 -10.40 -0.97 11.56
CA THR A 7 -11.25 -1.00 10.37
C THR A 7 -11.14 0.32 9.60
N GLN A 8 -11.15 1.46 10.31
CA GLN A 8 -11.02 2.76 9.67
C GLN A 8 -9.68 2.93 8.95
N VAL A 9 -8.56 2.50 9.56
CA VAL A 9 -7.24 2.59 8.93
C VAL A 9 -7.15 1.61 7.75
N ALA A 10 -7.71 0.40 7.88
CA ALA A 10 -7.75 -0.59 6.81
C ALA A 10 -8.55 -0.08 5.59
N GLU A 11 -9.71 0.54 5.83
CA GLU A 11 -10.51 1.20 4.78
C GLU A 11 -9.73 2.33 4.10
N ASN A 12 -9.00 3.16 4.88
CA ASN A 12 -8.16 4.22 4.32
C ASN A 12 -7.06 3.67 3.42
N ILE A 13 -6.44 2.54 3.80
CA ILE A 13 -5.44 1.84 2.97
C ILE A 13 -6.06 1.35 1.66
N VAL A 14 -7.22 0.70 1.72
CA VAL A 14 -7.92 0.19 0.53
C VAL A 14 -8.33 1.34 -0.39
N ASN A 15 -8.95 2.38 0.16
CA ASN A 15 -9.36 3.57 -0.57
C ASN A 15 -8.17 4.27 -1.24
N TYR A 16 -7.04 4.38 -0.54
CA TYR A 16 -5.83 4.95 -1.10
C TYR A 16 -5.27 4.11 -2.25
N ARG A 17 -5.13 2.78 -2.07
CA ARG A 17 -4.69 1.87 -3.12
C ARG A 17 -5.58 1.95 -4.36
N GLN A 18 -6.90 2.02 -4.16
CA GLN A 18 -7.86 2.22 -5.24
C GLN A 18 -7.73 3.60 -5.89
N SER A 19 -7.47 4.67 -5.13
CA SER A 19 -7.36 6.01 -5.70
C SER A 19 -6.15 6.13 -6.64
N ILE A 20 -5.04 5.47 -6.32
CA ILE A 20 -3.81 5.49 -7.12
C ILE A 20 -3.72 4.38 -8.18
N SER A 21 -4.59 3.37 -8.14
CA SER A 21 -4.61 2.30 -9.15
C SER A 21 -5.22 2.80 -10.46
N PRO A 22 -4.51 2.69 -11.59
CA PRO A 22 -5.06 2.99 -12.92
C PRO A 22 -5.94 1.85 -13.46
N TYR A 23 -5.79 0.64 -12.93
CA TYR A 23 -6.52 -0.54 -13.39
C TYR A 23 -7.99 -0.48 -12.97
N GLY A 24 -8.88 -0.85 -13.89
CA GLY A 24 -10.33 -0.81 -13.67
C GLY A 24 -10.95 0.59 -13.77
N LYS A 25 -10.21 1.60 -14.25
CA LYS A 25 -10.70 2.96 -14.51
C LYS A 25 -10.56 3.29 -16.00
N ASP A 26 -11.67 3.65 -16.65
CA ASP A 26 -11.70 3.95 -18.09
C ASP A 26 -10.71 5.06 -18.49
N ASN A 27 -10.46 6.02 -17.60
CA ASN A 27 -9.54 7.15 -17.82
C ASN A 27 -8.23 7.02 -17.02
N GLY A 28 -7.98 5.88 -16.38
CA GLY A 28 -6.81 5.69 -15.53
C GLY A 28 -6.79 6.61 -14.30
N VAL A 29 -5.58 6.99 -13.86
CA VAL A 29 -5.33 7.95 -12.77
C VAL A 29 -4.40 9.04 -13.28
N ASP A 30 -4.78 10.30 -13.11
CA ASP A 30 -4.03 11.47 -13.59
C ASP A 30 -3.67 11.42 -15.09
N GLY A 31 -4.53 10.77 -15.89
CA GLY A 31 -4.32 10.57 -17.33
C GLY A 31 -3.40 9.39 -17.69
N TYR A 32 -2.91 8.65 -16.71
CA TYR A 32 -2.10 7.45 -16.90
C TYR A 32 -2.96 6.19 -16.83
N LEU A 33 -2.93 5.39 -17.90
CA LEU A 33 -3.58 4.07 -17.99
C LEU A 33 -2.73 2.94 -17.38
N LEU A 34 -1.48 3.25 -17.02
CA LEU A 34 -0.53 2.36 -16.36
C LEU A 34 -0.04 3.03 -15.07
N GLU A 35 0.66 2.26 -14.22
CA GLU A 35 1.14 2.79 -12.94
C GLU A 35 2.02 4.03 -13.13
N HIS A 36 1.83 5.03 -12.27
CA HIS A 36 2.53 6.30 -12.37
C HIS A 36 3.94 6.16 -11.79
N LEU A 37 4.96 6.11 -12.66
CA LEU A 37 6.35 5.83 -12.27
C LEU A 37 7.25 7.07 -12.17
N SER A 38 6.69 8.28 -12.12
CA SER A 38 7.51 9.48 -11.87
C SER A 38 8.10 9.45 -10.45
N ALA A 39 9.29 10.00 -10.29
CA ALA A 39 9.95 10.10 -8.99
C ALA A 39 9.09 10.84 -7.95
N GLU A 40 8.39 11.89 -8.37
CA GLU A 40 7.50 12.68 -7.51
C GLU A 40 6.32 11.85 -6.99
N PHE A 41 5.72 11.03 -7.86
CA PHE A 41 4.60 10.17 -7.47
C PHE A 41 5.04 9.01 -6.58
N ILE A 42 6.21 8.42 -6.87
CA ILE A 42 6.80 7.37 -6.05
C ILE A 42 7.09 7.89 -4.63
N GLU A 43 7.64 9.10 -4.51
CA GLU A 43 7.88 9.74 -3.21
C GLU A 43 6.56 10.02 -2.46
N GLN A 44 5.53 10.55 -3.14
CA GLN A 44 4.22 10.74 -2.53
C GLN A 44 3.59 9.42 -2.06
N LYS A 45 3.73 8.36 -2.86
CA LYS A 45 3.27 7.00 -2.53
C LYS A 45 3.98 6.47 -1.30
N TYR A 46 5.30 6.65 -1.23
CA TYR A 46 6.10 6.28 -0.08
C TYR A 46 5.65 7.02 1.19
N GLN A 47 5.58 8.35 1.15
CA GLN A 47 5.15 9.17 2.29
C GLN A 47 3.77 8.77 2.81
N LYS A 48 2.81 8.52 1.89
CA LYS A 48 1.47 8.12 2.27
C LYS A 48 1.44 6.72 2.89
N ASN A 49 2.19 5.77 2.35
CA ASN A 49 2.32 4.43 2.91
C ASN A 49 2.97 4.44 4.29
N THR A 50 4.01 5.25 4.51
CA THR A 50 4.65 5.43 5.82
C THR A 50 3.69 6.03 6.83
N GLN A 51 2.87 7.01 6.44
CA GLN A 51 1.83 7.56 7.31
C GLN A 51 0.82 6.47 7.72
N LEU A 52 0.29 5.71 6.78
CA LEU A 52 -0.68 4.64 7.04
C LEU A 52 -0.08 3.53 7.91
N LEU A 53 1.21 3.22 7.73
CA LEU A 53 1.92 2.26 8.59
C LEU A 53 2.05 2.78 10.03
N ALA A 54 2.34 4.07 10.21
CA ALA A 54 2.37 4.69 11.54
C ALA A 54 0.97 4.69 12.20
N GLU A 55 -0.09 4.91 11.43
CA GLU A 55 -1.48 4.80 11.91
C GLU A 55 -1.83 3.38 12.36
N LEU A 56 -1.36 2.35 11.64
CA LEU A 56 -1.49 0.95 12.05
C LEU A 56 -0.69 0.63 13.32
N ASP A 57 0.55 1.13 13.42
CA ASP A 57 1.45 0.90 14.56
C ASP A 57 0.95 1.58 15.85
N ALA A 58 0.11 2.60 15.73
CA ALA A 58 -0.53 3.27 16.87
C ALA A 58 -1.73 2.49 17.45
N ILE A 59 -2.19 1.41 16.81
CA ILE A 59 -3.32 0.61 17.28
C ILE A 59 -2.86 -0.30 18.43
N ASP A 60 -3.57 -0.22 19.56
CA ASP A 60 -3.31 -1.06 20.73
C ASP A 60 -3.68 -2.53 20.43
N ARG A 61 -2.65 -3.33 20.15
CA ARG A 61 -2.79 -4.74 19.76
C ARG A 61 -3.45 -5.62 20.82
N ASP A 62 -3.35 -5.25 22.09
CA ASP A 62 -3.88 -6.06 23.19
C ASP A 62 -5.39 -5.87 23.38
N LYS A 63 -5.97 -4.85 22.73
CA LYS A 63 -7.40 -4.55 22.74
C LYS A 63 -8.14 -5.02 21.48
N LEU A 64 -7.43 -5.64 20.55
CA LEU A 64 -7.99 -6.14 19.29
C LEU A 64 -8.55 -7.55 19.45
N SER A 65 -9.59 -7.86 18.67
CA SER A 65 -10.03 -9.24 18.48
C SER A 65 -8.90 -10.09 17.87
N GLU A 66 -8.98 -11.41 18.04
CA GLU A 66 -7.99 -12.33 17.45
C GLU A 66 -7.90 -12.20 15.92
N GLU A 67 -9.05 -12.12 15.24
CA GLU A 67 -9.14 -11.91 13.80
C GLU A 67 -8.49 -10.58 13.39
N THR A 68 -8.81 -9.50 14.11
CA THR A 68 -8.25 -8.18 13.82
C THR A 68 -6.73 -8.15 14.01
N ARG A 69 -6.18 -8.87 14.99
CA ARG A 69 -4.73 -8.98 15.21
C ARG A 69 -4.02 -9.67 14.05
N ILE A 70 -4.64 -10.68 13.44
CA ILE A 70 -4.13 -11.33 12.24
C ILE A 70 -4.13 -10.35 11.07
N ASN A 71 -5.26 -9.68 10.83
CA ASN A 71 -5.41 -8.71 9.75
C ASN A 71 -4.43 -7.53 9.88
N LEU A 72 -4.22 -7.02 11.10
CA LEU A 72 -3.20 -6.02 11.40
C LEU A 72 -1.80 -6.50 11.02
N THR A 73 -1.45 -7.73 11.37
CA THR A 73 -0.13 -8.31 11.08
C THR A 73 0.10 -8.40 9.57
N ILE A 74 -0.91 -8.85 8.81
CA ILE A 74 -0.85 -8.95 7.35
C ILE A 74 -0.69 -7.56 6.71
N LEU A 75 -1.55 -6.60 7.07
CA LEU A 75 -1.52 -5.25 6.49
C LEU A 75 -0.22 -4.52 6.79
N ARG A 76 0.29 -4.66 8.02
CA ARG A 76 1.58 -4.10 8.42
C ARG A 76 2.72 -4.67 7.58
N GLY A 77 2.75 -5.98 7.36
CA GLY A 77 3.75 -6.64 6.51
C GLY A 77 3.72 -6.16 5.06
N GLN A 78 2.53 -6.00 4.48
CA GLN A 78 2.36 -5.45 3.13
C GLN A 78 2.84 -4.00 3.03
N GLY A 79 2.50 -3.16 4.01
CA GLY A 79 2.92 -1.76 4.06
C GLY A 79 4.44 -1.63 4.19
N GLN A 80 5.06 -2.45 5.04
CA GLN A 80 6.52 -2.49 5.21
C GLN A 80 7.22 -2.94 3.92
N ASN A 81 6.74 -3.99 3.25
CA ASN A 81 7.30 -4.45 1.97
C ASN A 81 7.24 -3.34 0.89
N SER A 82 6.13 -2.61 0.79
CA SER A 82 6.03 -1.50 -0.16
C SER A 82 6.99 -0.35 0.16
N GLY A 83 7.28 -0.10 1.43
CA GLY A 83 8.29 0.87 1.85
C GLY A 83 9.71 0.40 1.51
N ASP A 84 10.00 -0.87 1.77
CA ASP A 84 11.29 -1.49 1.48
C ASP A 84 11.57 -1.50 -0.02
N GLU A 85 10.60 -1.84 -0.87
CA GLU A 85 10.72 -1.76 -2.33
C GLU A 85 11.09 -0.35 -2.83
N ASN A 86 10.61 0.70 -2.15
CA ASN A 86 10.99 2.07 -2.46
C ASN A 86 12.45 2.34 -2.05
N VAL A 87 12.83 2.00 -0.82
CA VAL A 87 14.18 2.21 -0.26
C VAL A 87 15.24 1.42 -1.05
N PHE A 88 14.90 0.21 -1.48
CA PHE A 88 15.75 -0.66 -2.27
C PHE A 88 15.63 -0.42 -3.78
N ASN A 89 14.98 0.66 -4.22
CA ASN A 89 14.97 1.08 -5.62
C ASN A 89 14.39 0.02 -6.57
N ALA A 90 13.44 -0.79 -6.11
CA ALA A 90 12.83 -1.85 -6.91
C ALA A 90 12.19 -1.31 -8.21
N HIS A 91 11.71 -0.06 -8.18
CA HIS A 91 11.18 0.65 -9.35
C HIS A 91 12.22 0.95 -10.45
N TYR A 92 13.52 0.86 -10.15
CA TYR A 92 14.60 0.93 -11.15
C TYR A 92 14.92 -0.44 -11.79
N MET A 93 14.36 -1.53 -11.25
CA MET A 93 14.47 -2.89 -11.76
C MET A 93 13.07 -3.49 -12.03
N PRO A 94 12.24 -2.89 -12.92
CA PRO A 94 10.84 -3.29 -13.13
C PRO A 94 10.67 -4.67 -13.78
N LEU A 95 11.77 -5.30 -14.18
CA LEU A 95 11.83 -6.64 -14.78
C LEU A 95 12.87 -7.46 -14.02
N THR A 96 12.42 -8.30 -13.10
CA THR A 96 13.23 -9.39 -12.59
C THR A 96 12.87 -10.67 -13.36
N SER A 97 13.78 -11.65 -13.41
CA SER A 97 13.51 -12.94 -14.07
C SER A 97 12.34 -13.72 -13.44
N GLU A 98 11.88 -13.33 -12.25
CA GLU A 98 10.79 -13.99 -11.51
C GLU A 98 9.50 -13.17 -11.48
N TYR A 99 9.56 -11.84 -11.65
CA TYR A 99 8.39 -10.97 -11.64
C TYR A 99 8.66 -9.63 -12.35
N GLY A 100 7.70 -9.15 -13.14
CA GLY A 100 7.73 -7.84 -13.79
C GLY A 100 6.36 -7.42 -14.30
N VAL A 101 6.25 -6.28 -14.97
CA VAL A 101 4.97 -5.75 -15.53
C VAL A 101 4.22 -6.74 -16.45
N HIS A 102 4.90 -7.75 -16.97
CA HIS A 102 4.31 -8.82 -17.79
C HIS A 102 3.66 -9.94 -16.96
N SER A 103 3.93 -10.01 -15.66
CA SER A 103 3.43 -11.05 -14.75
C SER A 103 2.18 -10.62 -13.97
N SER A 104 1.82 -9.33 -14.02
CA SER A 104 0.75 -8.73 -13.21
C SER A 104 -0.52 -8.34 -14.00
N LEU A 105 -0.60 -8.73 -15.28
CA LEU A 105 -1.77 -8.49 -16.15
C LEU A 105 -2.79 -9.63 -16.06
#